data_AF-T1ERC6-F1
#
_entry.id   AF-T1ERC6-F1
#
_cell.length_a   1.000
_cell.length_b   1.000
_cell.length_c   1.000
_cell.angle_alpha   90.00
_cell.angle_beta   90.00
_cell.angle_gamma   90.00
#
_symmetry.space_group_name_H-M   'P 1'
#
loop_
_entity.id
_entity.type
_entity.pdbx_description
1 polymer ?
#
loop_
_entity_poly.entity_id
_entity_poly.type
_entity_poly.pdbx_seq_one_letter_code
_entity_poly.pdbx_strand_id
1 'polypeptide(L)'
;MYDLVAGQKLLKSSYILSKSKALELFPMLKSNQLKGAIVYYDGQHDDARMCLALALTAARYGANVANHTEVIKLVKRKQGDKEVMAGAIVKDNITGKQFEIKAKCVVNATGPYTDFIRQLDDKQASKICQPSSVRRTWVSWIQPHRTEELFSSYPGSTLQWRACTTDIPCEVTDHPSPTEAEVQFILHEIKNYLNPDINVRRGDVLSAWSGIRPLVLDPNAKNTQSVARNHIIDVSDTNLVTIAGGKWTTYRHMAEETVNKCVEVCQLTTQNGCLTKGLLLDGAHKWTPTLFIRLIQDYGLDNDVAQHLARTYGDHSFSVAKLAQPTGKRWPVVGRRLHQDYPYIEAEVKYAVKEYAERALDVIARRTRLSFLNVQAAEEVLPRVVEIMSVELNWSKQRQEEELKRAKDFLSKEMGLNLKTELEKAQLQFTTEEVSFYTNKFKVLDADNKGYITVNDLRNHFKLMSIMRHGSIAAKKRESDDDKVLKPISIARSGGGV
;
A
#
# COMPACT_ATOMS: atom_id res chain seq x y z
N MET A 1 -4.47 -21.49 -18.74
CA MET A 1 -3.41 -22.12 -17.91
C MET A 1 -3.58 -21.79 -16.43
N TYR A 2 -3.66 -20.50 -16.04
CA TYR A 2 -3.87 -20.11 -14.64
C TYR A 2 -5.08 -20.82 -13.99
N ASP A 3 -6.26 -20.75 -14.63
CA ASP A 3 -7.48 -21.41 -14.16
C ASP A 3 -7.33 -22.93 -14.00
N LEU A 4 -6.59 -23.56 -14.91
CA LEU A 4 -6.32 -25.01 -14.88
C LEU A 4 -5.48 -25.39 -13.66
N VAL A 5 -4.44 -24.59 -13.36
CA VAL A 5 -3.55 -24.82 -12.20
C VAL A 5 -4.26 -24.50 -10.88
N ALA A 6 -5.13 -23.49 -10.86
CA ALA A 6 -5.92 -23.14 -9.69
C ALA A 6 -6.92 -24.25 -9.30
N GLY A 7 -7.44 -24.99 -10.29
CA GLY A 7 -8.34 -26.13 -10.08
C GLY A 7 -9.55 -25.76 -9.22
N GLN A 8 -9.80 -26.53 -8.16
CA GLN A 8 -10.92 -26.28 -7.23
C GLN A 8 -10.78 -24.98 -6.40
N LYS A 9 -9.60 -24.34 -6.41
CA LYS A 9 -9.35 -23.07 -5.72
C LYS A 9 -9.54 -21.85 -6.62
N LEU A 10 -10.04 -22.04 -7.84
CA LEU A 10 -10.34 -20.96 -8.75
C LEU A 10 -11.43 -20.06 -8.15
N LEU A 11 -11.15 -18.76 -8.05
CA LEU A 11 -12.12 -17.78 -7.52
C LEU A 11 -13.28 -17.60 -8.50
N LYS A 12 -12.96 -17.30 -9.76
CA LYS A 12 -13.88 -17.13 -10.89
C LYS A 12 -13.13 -17.42 -12.19
N SER A 13 -13.84 -17.85 -13.23
CA SER A 13 -13.26 -18.13 -14.54
C SER A 13 -12.74 -16.88 -15.24
N SER A 14 -11.59 -17.00 -15.90
CA SER A 14 -11.03 -15.99 -16.77
C SER A 14 -11.85 -15.81 -18.05
N TYR A 15 -11.87 -14.59 -18.59
CA TYR A 15 -12.60 -14.28 -19.82
C TYR A 15 -11.91 -13.20 -20.65
N ILE A 16 -12.28 -13.11 -21.93
CA ILE A 16 -11.71 -12.14 -22.88
C ILE A 16 -12.70 -10.99 -23.07
N LEU A 17 -12.17 -9.77 -23.09
CA LEU A 17 -12.87 -8.55 -23.47
C LEU A 17 -12.46 -8.13 -24.88
N SER A 18 -13.44 -7.73 -25.69
CA SER A 18 -13.18 -7.04 -26.95
C SER A 18 -12.50 -5.69 -26.68
N LYS A 19 -11.82 -5.13 -27.69
CA LYS A 19 -11.26 -3.77 -27.63
C LYS A 19 -12.28 -2.73 -27.15
N SER A 20 -13.52 -2.77 -27.67
CA SER A 20 -14.57 -1.83 -27.30
C SER A 20 -14.95 -1.91 -25.83
N LYS A 21 -15.19 -3.12 -25.30
CA LYS A 21 -15.49 -3.33 -23.89
C LYS A 21 -14.32 -2.98 -22.97
N ALA A 22 -13.09 -3.29 -23.40
CA ALA A 22 -11.89 -2.91 -22.66
C ALA A 22 -11.75 -1.38 -22.53
N LEU A 23 -12.06 -0.62 -23.59
CA LEU A 23 -12.04 0.84 -23.56
C LEU A 23 -13.27 1.45 -22.86
N GLU A 24 -14.41 0.75 -22.81
CA GLU A 24 -15.57 1.16 -22.01
C GLU A 24 -15.26 1.08 -20.51
N LEU A 25 -14.62 -0.01 -20.09
CA LEU A 25 -14.19 -0.23 -18.72
C LEU A 25 -12.97 0.64 -18.36
N PHE A 26 -11.97 0.67 -19.24
CA PHE A 26 -10.72 1.39 -19.02
C PHE A 26 -10.52 2.44 -20.12
N PRO A 27 -11.27 3.55 -20.08
CA PRO A 27 -11.23 4.60 -21.12
C PRO A 27 -9.87 5.29 -21.21
N MET A 28 -9.03 5.12 -20.17
CA MET A 28 -7.70 5.68 -20.10
C MET A 28 -6.65 4.88 -20.89
N LEU A 29 -6.96 3.65 -21.32
CA LEU A 29 -6.01 2.83 -22.06
C LEU A 29 -5.72 3.41 -23.45
N LYS A 30 -4.47 3.27 -23.89
CA LYS A 30 -4.06 3.58 -25.24
C LYS A 30 -4.84 2.70 -26.23
N SER A 31 -5.66 3.35 -27.07
CA SER A 31 -6.50 2.65 -28.05
C SER A 31 -5.73 2.18 -29.28
N ASN A 32 -4.61 2.82 -29.60
CA ASN A 32 -3.73 2.42 -30.69
C ASN A 32 -3.09 1.06 -30.37
N GLN A 33 -3.07 0.15 -31.35
CA GLN A 33 -2.56 -1.23 -31.24
C GLN A 33 -3.28 -2.16 -30.23
N LEU A 34 -4.17 -1.65 -29.37
CA LEU A 34 -5.00 -2.49 -28.49
C LEU A 34 -5.91 -3.42 -29.30
N LYS A 35 -5.86 -4.73 -29.01
CA LYS A 35 -6.68 -5.77 -29.66
C LYS A 35 -7.85 -6.26 -28.79
N GLY A 36 -7.70 -6.17 -27.47
CA GLY A 36 -8.65 -6.64 -26.46
C GLY A 36 -7.97 -6.69 -25.10
N ALA A 37 -8.64 -7.27 -24.10
CA ALA A 37 -8.07 -7.51 -22.78
C ALA A 37 -8.44 -8.91 -22.28
N ILE A 38 -7.66 -9.43 -21.33
CA ILE A 38 -7.95 -10.68 -20.63
C ILE A 38 -8.20 -10.32 -19.17
N VAL A 39 -9.29 -10.83 -18.62
CA VAL A 39 -9.63 -10.68 -17.19
C VAL A 39 -9.42 -12.01 -16.51
N TYR A 40 -8.67 -12.00 -15.41
CA TYR A 40 -8.50 -13.12 -14.49
C TYR A 40 -8.58 -12.59 -13.06
N TYR A 41 -8.84 -13.47 -12.11
CA TYR A 41 -9.07 -13.11 -10.72
C TYR A 41 -7.91 -13.55 -9.84
N ASP A 42 -7.44 -12.65 -8.99
CA ASP A 42 -6.36 -12.88 -8.03
C ASP A 42 -6.75 -12.34 -6.64
N GLY A 43 -6.00 -12.71 -5.62
CA GLY A 43 -6.23 -12.26 -4.24
C GLY A 43 -5.55 -10.93 -3.95
N GLN A 44 -6.24 -10.06 -3.20
CA GLN A 44 -5.65 -8.88 -2.58
C GLN A 44 -5.81 -8.97 -1.06
N HIS A 45 -4.79 -8.51 -0.34
CA HIS A 45 -4.81 -8.40 1.11
C HIS A 45 -3.96 -7.22 1.60
N ASP A 46 -4.21 -6.79 2.83
CA ASP A 46 -3.33 -5.90 3.57
C ASP A 46 -2.29 -6.77 4.30
N ASP A 47 -1.03 -6.63 3.86
CA ASP A 47 0.09 -7.40 4.35
C ASP A 47 0.39 -7.14 5.83
N ALA A 48 0.39 -5.87 6.24
CA ALA A 48 0.66 -5.46 7.62
C ALA A 48 -0.47 -5.90 8.57
N ARG A 49 -1.74 -5.70 8.15
CA ARG A 49 -2.89 -6.13 8.96
C ARG A 49 -2.97 -7.65 9.10
N MET A 50 -2.67 -8.39 8.03
CA MET A 50 -2.62 -9.85 8.10
C MET A 50 -1.48 -10.35 9.00
N CYS A 51 -0.29 -9.74 8.93
CA CYS A 51 0.82 -10.06 9.82
C CYS A 51 0.45 -9.83 11.29
N LEU A 52 -0.19 -8.70 11.59
CA LEU A 52 -0.69 -8.40 12.93
C LEU A 52 -1.75 -9.41 13.39
N ALA A 53 -2.72 -9.74 12.54
CA ALA A 53 -3.76 -10.71 12.87
C ALA A 53 -3.16 -12.09 13.17
N LEU A 54 -2.11 -12.52 12.46
CA LEU A 54 -1.39 -13.76 12.76
C LEU A 54 -0.74 -13.72 14.15
N ALA A 55 -0.07 -12.61 14.49
CA ALA A 55 0.58 -12.43 15.77
C ALA A 55 -0.44 -12.40 16.94
N LEU A 56 -1.53 -11.64 16.79
CA LEU A 56 -2.61 -11.58 17.77
C LEU A 56 -3.31 -12.93 17.93
N THR A 57 -3.52 -13.65 16.83
CA THR A 57 -4.07 -15.01 16.86
C THR A 57 -3.13 -15.92 17.66
N ALA A 58 -1.83 -15.93 17.37
CA ALA A 58 -0.87 -16.73 18.12
C ALA A 58 -0.91 -16.40 19.63
N ALA A 59 -0.99 -15.12 19.99
CA ALA A 59 -1.13 -14.70 21.38
C ALA A 59 -2.41 -15.24 22.03
N ARG A 60 -3.54 -15.24 21.32
CA ARG A 60 -4.79 -15.85 21.81
C ARG A 60 -4.69 -17.36 22.03
N TYR A 61 -3.82 -18.05 21.30
CA TYR A 61 -3.50 -19.47 21.49
C TYR A 61 -2.37 -19.70 22.52
N GLY A 62 -1.96 -18.66 23.26
CA GLY A 62 -1.01 -18.76 24.37
C GLY A 62 0.45 -18.49 24.01
N ALA A 63 0.74 -17.99 22.81
CA ALA A 63 2.11 -17.56 22.46
C ALA A 63 2.45 -16.23 23.14
N ASN A 64 3.69 -16.08 23.61
CA ASN A 64 4.22 -14.77 23.99
C ASN A 64 4.73 -14.05 22.75
N VAL A 65 4.21 -12.87 22.48
CA VAL A 65 4.58 -12.03 21.32
C VAL A 65 5.08 -10.69 21.83
N ALA A 66 6.24 -10.25 21.36
CA ALA A 66 6.83 -8.97 21.71
C ALA A 66 7.38 -8.28 20.45
N ASN A 67 6.83 -7.12 20.09
CA ASN A 67 7.42 -6.22 19.11
C ASN A 67 8.49 -5.34 19.77
N HIS A 68 9.26 -4.61 18.95
CA HIS A 68 10.35 -3.75 19.42
C HIS A 68 11.39 -4.48 20.31
N THR A 69 11.51 -5.79 20.17
CA THR A 69 12.46 -6.63 20.93
C THR A 69 13.45 -7.27 19.96
N GLU A 70 14.72 -6.88 20.08
CA GLU A 70 15.78 -7.24 19.14
C GLU A 70 16.68 -8.34 19.70
N VAL A 71 17.00 -9.35 18.88
CA VAL A 71 18.00 -10.37 19.23
C VAL A 71 19.40 -9.78 19.11
N ILE A 72 20.14 -9.74 20.21
CA ILE A 72 21.51 -9.22 20.24
C ILE A 72 22.57 -10.32 20.29
N LYS A 73 22.22 -11.50 20.83
CA LYS A 73 23.15 -12.64 20.94
C LYS A 73 22.38 -13.96 21.02
N LEU A 74 22.88 -14.99 20.37
CA LEU A 74 22.40 -16.36 20.53
C LEU A 74 23.05 -17.04 21.74
N VAL A 75 22.26 -17.81 22.49
CA VAL A 75 22.72 -18.55 23.65
C VAL A 75 22.79 -20.03 23.27
N LYS A 76 23.96 -20.64 23.50
CA LYS A 76 24.22 -22.06 23.25
C LYS A 76 24.49 -22.77 24.56
N ARG A 77 24.22 -24.07 24.62
CA ARG A 77 24.60 -24.96 25.72
C ARG A 77 25.33 -26.17 25.17
N LYS A 78 26.19 -26.79 25.98
CA LYS A 78 26.80 -28.08 25.64
C LYS A 78 25.79 -29.22 25.81
N GLN A 79 25.74 -30.11 24.85
CA GLN A 79 25.01 -31.37 24.88
C GLN A 79 25.95 -32.47 24.36
N GLY A 80 26.62 -33.18 25.29
CA GLY A 80 27.77 -34.02 24.96
C GLY A 80 28.91 -33.19 24.39
N ASP A 81 29.47 -33.61 23.25
CA ASP A 81 30.57 -32.92 22.56
C ASP A 81 30.11 -31.79 21.62
N LYS A 82 28.79 -31.56 21.49
CA LYS A 82 28.23 -30.54 20.60
C LYS A 82 27.67 -29.35 21.37
N GLU A 83 27.73 -28.18 20.75
CA GLU A 83 26.96 -27.01 21.18
C GLU A 83 25.59 -27.02 20.49
N VAL A 84 24.53 -26.76 21.24
CA VAL A 84 23.17 -26.65 20.72
C VAL A 84 22.51 -25.37 21.19
N MET A 85 21.59 -24.85 20.38
CA MET A 85 20.79 -23.68 20.69
C MET A 85 20.03 -23.85 22.02
N ALA A 86 20.10 -22.81 22.84
CA ALA A 86 19.46 -22.76 24.15
C ALA A 86 18.61 -21.50 24.37
N GLY A 87 18.64 -20.55 23.43
CA GLY A 87 17.91 -19.31 23.56
C GLY A 87 18.60 -18.13 22.89
N ALA A 88 18.23 -16.93 23.33
CA ALA A 88 18.81 -15.67 22.88
C ALA A 88 18.80 -14.63 24.00
N ILE A 89 19.77 -13.73 23.99
CA ILE A 89 19.70 -12.46 24.71
C ILE A 89 19.03 -11.47 23.78
N VAL A 90 18.03 -10.79 24.31
CA VAL A 90 17.25 -9.79 23.57
C VAL A 90 17.32 -8.43 24.26
N LYS A 91 17.08 -7.38 23.49
CA LYS A 91 16.99 -5.99 23.95
C LYS A 91 15.62 -5.43 23.62
N ASP A 92 14.92 -4.95 24.63
CA ASP A 92 13.74 -4.11 24.45
C ASP A 92 14.17 -2.73 23.97
N ASN A 93 13.82 -2.36 22.74
CA ASN A 93 14.17 -1.08 22.12
C ASN A 93 13.24 0.08 22.52
N ILE A 94 12.28 -0.15 23.41
CA ILE A 94 11.50 0.89 24.08
C ILE A 94 12.17 1.27 25.40
N THR A 95 12.53 0.30 26.25
CA THR A 95 13.11 0.57 27.58
C THR A 95 14.64 0.51 27.63
N GLY A 96 15.28 -0.10 26.62
CA GLY A 96 16.72 -0.35 26.57
C GLY A 96 17.19 -1.57 27.39
N LYS A 97 16.28 -2.23 28.14
CA LYS A 97 16.63 -3.37 28.99
C LYS A 97 17.00 -4.60 28.16
N GLN A 98 17.98 -5.35 28.64
CA GLN A 98 18.38 -6.63 28.06
C GLN A 98 18.00 -7.78 28.99
N PHE A 99 17.55 -8.88 28.41
CA PHE A 99 17.20 -10.08 29.16
C PHE A 99 17.38 -11.34 28.31
N GLU A 100 17.50 -12.49 28.97
CA GLU A 100 17.69 -13.79 28.33
C GLU A 100 16.34 -14.50 28.17
N ILE A 101 16.10 -15.04 26.97
CA ILE A 101 15.01 -15.96 26.68
C ILE A 101 15.60 -17.34 26.47
N LYS A 102 15.17 -18.31 27.29
CA LYS A 102 15.54 -19.72 27.14
C LYS A 102 14.56 -20.43 26.23
N ALA A 103 15.07 -21.19 25.27
CA ALA A 103 14.27 -21.92 24.30
C ALA A 103 14.86 -23.31 24.02
N LYS A 104 13.97 -24.27 23.71
CA LYS A 104 14.38 -25.61 23.26
C LYS A 104 14.76 -25.63 21.77
N CYS A 105 14.15 -24.74 20.99
CA CYS A 105 14.34 -24.55 19.56
C CYS A 105 14.38 -23.06 19.27
N VAL A 106 15.27 -22.63 18.38
CA VAL A 106 15.37 -21.23 17.92
C VAL A 106 15.15 -21.24 16.41
N VAL A 107 14.21 -20.41 15.95
CA VAL A 107 13.90 -20.26 14.53
C VAL A 107 14.33 -18.86 14.06
N ASN A 108 15.19 -18.82 13.04
CA ASN A 108 15.52 -17.61 12.33
C ASN A 108 14.55 -17.43 11.14
N ALA A 109 13.65 -16.47 11.27
CA ALA A 109 12.69 -16.06 10.22
C ALA A 109 12.79 -14.55 9.96
N THR A 110 14.01 -14.02 9.90
CA THR A 110 14.30 -12.58 9.89
C THR A 110 14.34 -11.94 8.51
N GLY A 111 13.82 -12.62 7.48
CA GLY A 111 13.67 -12.06 6.13
C GLY A 111 15.02 -11.61 5.56
N PRO A 112 15.18 -10.35 5.11
CA PRO A 112 16.46 -9.83 4.61
C PRO A 112 17.62 -9.94 5.60
N TYR A 113 17.34 -9.98 6.91
CA TYR A 113 18.34 -10.12 7.97
C TYR A 113 18.74 -11.57 8.26
N THR A 114 18.29 -12.53 7.45
CA THR A 114 18.55 -13.96 7.66
C THR A 114 20.03 -14.25 7.93
N ASP A 115 20.94 -13.72 7.12
CA ASP A 115 22.37 -14.00 7.26
C ASP A 115 22.98 -13.33 8.49
N PHE A 116 22.42 -12.21 8.98
CA PHE A 116 22.89 -11.59 10.22
C PHE A 116 22.73 -12.55 11.40
N ILE A 117 21.55 -13.17 11.54
CA ILE A 117 21.31 -14.15 12.60
C ILE A 117 22.14 -15.44 12.41
N ARG A 118 22.32 -15.91 11.17
CA ARG A 118 23.19 -17.06 10.89
C ARG A 118 24.64 -16.79 11.27
N GLN A 119 25.12 -15.57 11.02
CA GLN A 119 26.48 -15.15 11.39
C GLN A 119 26.67 -14.89 12.90
N LEU A 120 25.58 -14.64 13.64
CA LEU A 120 25.60 -14.68 15.11
C LEU A 120 25.75 -16.10 15.66
N ASP A 121 25.32 -17.12 14.92
CA ASP A 121 25.55 -18.52 15.27
C ASP A 121 26.97 -18.96 14.88
N ASP A 122 27.33 -18.79 13.60
CA ASP A 122 28.65 -19.10 13.07
C ASP A 122 29.15 -17.98 12.15
N LYS A 123 30.25 -17.33 12.55
CA LYS A 123 30.87 -16.23 11.78
C LYS A 123 31.32 -16.66 10.39
N GLN A 124 31.57 -17.96 10.17
CA GLN A 124 31.99 -18.50 8.87
C GLN A 124 30.80 -18.98 8.01
N ALA A 125 29.55 -18.82 8.47
CA ALA A 125 28.38 -19.18 7.70
C ALA A 125 28.35 -18.46 6.34
N SER A 126 28.23 -19.24 5.27
CA SER A 126 28.10 -18.73 3.90
C SER A 126 26.80 -17.94 3.75
N LYS A 127 26.82 -16.79 3.06
CA LYS A 127 25.61 -15.99 2.84
C LYS A 127 24.66 -16.68 1.88
N ILE A 128 23.40 -16.84 2.27
CA ILE A 128 22.33 -17.41 1.42
C ILE A 128 21.38 -16.34 0.90
N CYS A 129 21.25 -15.21 1.60
CA CYS A 129 20.34 -14.13 1.24
C CYS A 129 21.01 -13.21 0.21
N GLN A 130 20.31 -13.01 -0.91
CA GLN A 130 20.62 -12.04 -1.96
C GLN A 130 19.58 -10.92 -1.87
N PRO A 131 19.78 -9.92 -1.00
CA PRO A 131 18.86 -8.81 -0.84
C PRO A 131 18.71 -8.04 -2.16
N SER A 132 17.46 -7.87 -2.59
CA SER A 132 17.11 -7.09 -3.76
C SER A 132 16.12 -6.01 -3.37
N SER A 133 16.49 -4.76 -3.63
CA SER A 133 15.63 -3.61 -3.39
C SER A 133 14.49 -3.63 -4.39
N VAL A 134 13.29 -3.53 -3.87
CA VAL A 134 12.05 -3.55 -4.63
C VAL A 134 11.26 -2.35 -4.22
N ARG A 135 11.10 -1.46 -5.19
CA ARG A 135 10.61 -0.14 -4.95
C ARG A 135 9.23 0.02 -5.56
N ARG A 136 8.36 0.66 -4.81
CA ARG A 136 6.93 0.78 -5.12
C ARG A 136 6.56 2.24 -5.00
N THR A 137 6.08 2.79 -6.10
CA THR A 137 5.62 4.17 -6.16
C THR A 137 4.09 4.15 -6.20
N TRP A 138 3.46 4.93 -5.32
CA TRP A 138 2.02 5.11 -5.37
C TRP A 138 1.69 6.37 -6.15
N VAL A 139 1.01 6.16 -7.26
CA VAL A 139 0.46 7.24 -8.06
C VAL A 139 -1.05 7.22 -7.85
N SER A 140 -1.57 8.26 -7.22
CA SER A 140 -3.03 8.44 -7.17
C SER A 140 -3.43 9.11 -8.46
N TRP A 141 -4.32 8.47 -9.20
CA TRP A 141 -4.92 9.08 -10.37
C TRP A 141 -6.42 8.86 -10.34
N ILE A 142 -7.19 9.84 -10.82
CA ILE A 142 -8.64 9.75 -10.85
C ILE A 142 -9.04 8.85 -12.03
N GLN A 143 -9.57 7.67 -11.74
CA GLN A 143 -10.33 6.88 -12.71
C GLN A 143 -11.83 7.23 -12.62
N PRO A 144 -12.57 7.30 -13.73
CA PRO A 144 -14.03 7.42 -13.69
C PRO A 144 -14.67 6.25 -12.92
N HIS A 145 -15.66 6.55 -12.10
CA HIS A 145 -16.33 5.72 -11.08
C HIS A 145 -16.92 4.35 -11.49
N ARG A 146 -16.66 3.80 -12.69
CA ARG A 146 -17.44 2.68 -13.24
C ARG A 146 -16.73 1.33 -13.37
N THR A 147 -15.53 1.17 -12.85
CA THR A 147 -14.84 -0.13 -12.90
C THR A 147 -14.28 -0.54 -11.57
N GLU A 148 -15.00 -1.43 -10.91
CA GLU A 148 -14.39 -2.40 -10.03
C GLU A 148 -13.42 -3.23 -10.90
N GLU A 149 -12.23 -3.55 -10.37
CA GLU A 149 -11.32 -4.56 -10.92
C GLU A 149 -10.41 -4.12 -12.11
N LEU A 150 -9.45 -3.22 -11.83
CA LEU A 150 -8.06 -3.45 -12.27
C LEU A 150 -7.01 -2.88 -11.30
N PHE A 151 -7.40 -1.99 -10.39
CA PHE A 151 -6.49 -1.43 -9.38
C PHE A 151 -7.22 -1.10 -8.08
N SER A 152 -6.84 -1.76 -6.98
CA SER A 152 -7.12 -1.48 -5.55
C SER A 152 -8.36 -0.61 -5.21
N SER A 153 -9.43 -1.26 -4.73
CA SER A 153 -10.48 -0.60 -3.93
C SER A 153 -10.00 -0.44 -2.48
N TYR A 154 -9.17 0.57 -2.21
CA TYR A 154 -9.01 1.07 -0.84
C TYR A 154 -10.18 2.01 -0.53
N PRO A 155 -10.65 2.11 0.72
CA PRO A 155 -11.78 2.98 1.03
C PRO A 155 -11.37 4.45 0.85
N GLY A 156 -12.01 5.09 -0.15
CA GLY A 156 -11.65 6.36 -0.75
C GLY A 156 -12.07 6.32 -2.22
N SER A 157 -12.74 7.35 -2.72
CA SER A 157 -13.43 7.41 -4.02
C SER A 157 -12.52 7.35 -5.27
N THR A 158 -11.24 6.98 -5.13
CA THR A 158 -10.21 7.13 -6.17
C THR A 158 -9.42 5.83 -6.34
N LEU A 159 -9.47 5.23 -7.54
CA LEU A 159 -8.72 4.02 -7.88
C LEU A 159 -7.24 4.36 -8.06
N GLN A 160 -6.34 3.71 -7.31
CA GLN A 160 -4.92 4.08 -7.23
C GLN A 160 -4.05 3.13 -8.05
N TRP A 161 -3.17 3.68 -8.90
CA TRP A 161 -2.20 2.87 -9.64
C TRP A 161 -1.07 2.44 -8.70
N ARG A 162 -0.91 1.11 -8.57
CA ARG A 162 0.22 0.49 -7.90
C ARG A 162 1.21 0.06 -8.96
N ALA A 163 2.25 0.87 -9.15
CA ALA A 163 3.35 0.50 -10.03
C ALA A 163 4.55 0.07 -9.20
N CYS A 164 5.13 -1.07 -9.57
CA CYS A 164 6.20 -1.74 -8.85
C CYS A 164 7.28 -2.07 -9.86
N THR A 165 8.49 -1.55 -9.73
CA THR A 165 9.60 -2.02 -10.58
C THR A 165 10.97 -1.83 -9.92
N THR A 166 11.92 -2.56 -10.51
CA THR A 166 13.34 -2.74 -10.17
C THR A 166 13.61 -3.85 -9.14
N ASP A 167 14.40 -4.84 -9.56
CA ASP A 167 15.06 -5.85 -8.73
C ASP A 167 16.56 -5.49 -8.77
N ILE A 168 16.93 -4.47 -7.99
CA ILE A 168 18.33 -4.00 -7.95
C ILE A 168 18.99 -4.57 -6.69
N PRO A 169 20.13 -5.26 -6.81
CA PRO A 169 20.90 -5.67 -5.63
C PRO A 169 21.12 -4.50 -4.67
N CYS A 170 20.86 -4.71 -3.39
CA CYS A 170 20.98 -3.65 -2.39
C CYS A 170 21.58 -4.17 -1.10
N GLU A 171 22.12 -3.26 -0.29
CA GLU A 171 22.44 -3.59 1.10
C GLU A 171 21.16 -3.71 1.93
N VAL A 172 21.21 -4.54 2.98
CA VAL A 172 20.12 -4.66 3.94
C VAL A 172 20.15 -3.44 4.86
N THR A 173 19.01 -2.77 4.99
CA THR A 173 18.85 -1.61 5.87
C THR A 173 17.44 -1.57 6.44
N ASP A 174 17.30 -0.99 7.63
CA ASP A 174 16.01 -0.74 8.26
C ASP A 174 15.24 0.41 7.61
N HIS A 175 15.92 1.23 6.80
CA HIS A 175 15.38 2.48 6.23
C HIS A 175 15.46 2.51 4.70
N PRO A 176 14.91 1.51 3.98
CA PRO A 176 14.93 1.51 2.53
C PRO A 176 14.14 2.70 1.99
N SER A 177 14.80 3.52 1.17
CA SER A 177 14.22 4.76 0.64
C SER A 177 14.06 4.71 -0.89
N PRO A 178 12.98 5.26 -1.45
CA PRO A 178 12.82 5.42 -2.90
C PRO A 178 13.71 6.55 -3.44
N THR A 179 14.08 6.48 -4.72
CA THR A 179 14.76 7.58 -5.43
C THR A 179 13.86 8.26 -6.45
N GLU A 180 14.13 9.51 -6.77
CA GLU A 180 13.37 10.24 -7.79
C GLU A 180 13.53 9.62 -9.19
N ALA A 181 14.70 9.09 -9.53
CA ALA A 181 14.94 8.42 -10.80
C ALA A 181 13.98 7.23 -11.01
N GLU A 182 13.67 6.49 -9.95
CA GLU A 182 12.76 5.34 -10.00
C GLU A 182 11.30 5.77 -10.08
N VAL A 183 10.94 6.86 -9.39
CA VAL A 183 9.62 7.49 -9.54
C VAL A 183 9.42 7.92 -10.99
N GLN A 184 10.40 8.59 -11.59
CA GLN A 184 10.35 9.01 -13.00
C GLN A 184 10.31 7.82 -13.96
N PHE A 185 11.09 6.76 -13.71
CA PHE A 185 11.03 5.53 -14.48
C PHE A 185 9.61 4.94 -14.48
N ILE A 186 8.99 4.80 -13.31
CA ILE A 186 7.63 4.29 -13.19
C ILE A 186 6.62 5.18 -13.92
N LEU A 187 6.72 6.50 -13.76
CA LEU A 187 5.85 7.45 -14.45
C LEU A 187 6.02 7.39 -15.97
N HIS A 188 7.25 7.19 -16.46
CA HIS A 188 7.55 7.00 -17.87
C HIS A 188 6.93 5.72 -18.41
N GLU A 189 7.07 4.60 -17.69
CA GLU A 189 6.49 3.31 -18.09
C GLU A 189 4.96 3.37 -18.14
N ILE A 190 4.31 3.98 -17.15
CA ILE A 190 2.84 4.12 -17.13
C ILE A 190 2.33 4.87 -18.37
N LYS A 191 3.01 5.93 -18.79
CA LYS A 191 2.62 6.73 -19.97
C LYS A 191 2.53 5.89 -21.25
N ASN A 192 3.30 4.81 -21.36
CA ASN A 192 3.28 3.93 -22.54
C ASN A 192 1.94 3.18 -22.71
N TYR A 193 1.19 2.98 -21.61
CA TYR A 193 -0.08 2.25 -21.58
C TYR A 193 -1.31 3.16 -21.65
N LEU A 194 -1.13 4.46 -21.39
CA LEU A 194 -2.23 5.42 -21.31
C LEU A 194 -2.48 6.13 -22.65
N ASN A 195 -3.71 6.61 -22.81
CA ASN A 195 -4.09 7.50 -23.89
C ASN A 195 -3.20 8.77 -23.85
N PRO A 196 -2.65 9.25 -24.99
CA PRO A 196 -1.83 10.48 -25.04
C PRO A 196 -2.45 11.73 -24.40
N ASP A 197 -3.79 11.81 -24.32
CA ASP A 197 -4.48 12.93 -23.67
C ASP A 197 -4.36 12.90 -22.13
N ILE A 198 -3.92 11.77 -21.58
CA ILE A 198 -3.74 11.53 -20.15
C ILE A 198 -2.26 11.64 -19.81
N ASN A 199 -1.90 12.74 -19.16
CA ASN A 199 -0.54 12.97 -18.70
C ASN A 199 -0.45 12.81 -17.19
N VAL A 200 0.12 11.67 -16.76
CA VAL A 200 0.46 11.41 -15.36
C VAL A 200 1.76 12.13 -15.01
N ARG A 201 1.70 13.01 -14.02
CA ARG A 201 2.78 13.91 -13.62
C ARG A 201 3.32 13.50 -12.26
N ARG A 202 4.51 14.03 -11.96
CA ARG A 202 5.14 13.85 -10.64
C ARG A 202 4.29 14.39 -9.48
N GLY A 203 3.47 15.42 -9.75
CA GLY A 203 2.54 16.01 -8.78
C GLY A 203 1.42 15.05 -8.34
N ASP A 204 1.08 14.06 -9.16
CA ASP A 204 0.02 13.07 -8.90
C ASP A 204 0.50 11.91 -8.02
N VAL A 205 1.80 11.87 -7.71
CA VAL A 205 2.39 10.92 -6.77
C VAL A 205 2.11 11.38 -5.34
N LEU A 206 1.30 10.59 -4.62
CA LEU A 206 0.93 10.88 -3.22
C LEU A 206 1.88 10.23 -2.22
N SER A 207 2.58 9.17 -2.59
CA SER A 207 3.64 8.57 -1.77
C SER A 207 4.58 7.74 -2.65
N ALA A 208 5.79 7.49 -2.18
CA ALA A 208 6.72 6.54 -2.79
C ALA A 208 7.46 5.81 -1.68
N TRP A 209 7.73 4.52 -1.82
CA TRP A 209 8.42 3.75 -0.78
C TRP A 209 9.22 2.60 -1.38
N SER A 210 10.06 2.02 -0.55
CA SER A 210 10.92 0.91 -0.92
C SER A 210 10.80 -0.22 0.10
N GLY A 211 10.99 -1.45 -0.35
CA GLY A 211 11.12 -2.64 0.48
C GLY A 211 12.27 -3.50 -0.03
N ILE A 212 12.70 -4.46 0.78
CA ILE A 212 13.79 -5.37 0.41
C ILE A 212 13.21 -6.78 0.27
N ARG A 213 13.38 -7.39 -0.91
CA ARG A 213 13.07 -8.80 -1.14
C ARG A 213 14.26 -9.65 -0.68
N PRO A 214 14.04 -10.62 0.23
CA PRO A 214 15.06 -11.60 0.59
C PRO A 214 15.07 -12.72 -0.45
N LEU A 215 15.72 -12.49 -1.60
CA LEU A 215 15.96 -13.57 -2.56
C LEU A 215 16.99 -14.53 -1.96
N VAL A 216 16.94 -15.81 -2.32
CA VAL A 216 17.79 -16.81 -1.67
C VAL A 216 18.48 -17.69 -2.68
N LEU A 217 19.75 -17.99 -2.42
CA LEU A 217 20.51 -19.04 -3.09
C LEU A 217 20.36 -20.32 -2.28
N ASP A 218 20.08 -21.43 -2.95
CA ASP A 218 20.09 -22.73 -2.31
C ASP A 218 21.55 -23.14 -2.05
N PRO A 219 22.00 -23.25 -0.79
CA PRO A 219 23.38 -23.63 -0.46
C PRO A 219 23.72 -25.07 -0.91
N ASN A 220 22.71 -25.90 -1.17
CA ASN A 220 22.88 -27.30 -1.59
C ASN A 220 22.77 -27.50 -3.11
N ALA A 221 22.48 -26.44 -3.88
CA ALA A 221 22.37 -26.54 -5.33
C ALA A 221 23.74 -26.59 -6.00
N LYS A 222 23.93 -27.53 -6.93
CA LYS A 222 25.16 -27.67 -7.75
C LYS A 222 25.44 -26.45 -8.66
N ASN A 223 24.43 -25.61 -8.91
CA ASN A 223 24.53 -24.39 -9.72
C ASN A 223 24.25 -23.18 -8.83
N THR A 224 25.31 -22.49 -8.39
CA THR A 224 25.29 -21.37 -7.44
C THR A 224 24.66 -20.08 -7.98
N GLN A 225 24.18 -20.07 -9.23
CA GLN A 225 23.57 -18.89 -9.89
C GLN A 225 22.05 -18.94 -10.01
N SER A 226 21.39 -20.08 -9.75
CA SER A 226 19.93 -20.12 -9.78
C SER A 226 19.37 -19.67 -8.43
N VAL A 227 18.96 -18.40 -8.36
CA VAL A 227 18.14 -17.89 -7.24
C VAL A 227 16.91 -18.78 -7.10
N ALA A 228 16.77 -19.42 -5.93
CA ALA A 228 15.60 -20.22 -5.62
C ALA A 228 14.39 -19.30 -5.59
N ARG A 229 13.41 -19.56 -6.47
CA ARG A 229 12.12 -18.85 -6.44
C ARG A 229 11.20 -19.32 -5.30
N ASN A 230 11.63 -20.33 -4.55
CA ASN A 230 10.94 -20.93 -3.41
C ASN A 230 11.65 -20.54 -2.09
N HIS A 231 11.06 -20.91 -0.96
CA HIS A 231 11.74 -20.84 0.34
C HIS A 231 12.71 -22.01 0.51
N ILE A 232 13.69 -21.83 1.40
CA ILE A 232 14.55 -22.90 1.89
C ILE A 232 14.47 -22.99 3.41
N ILE A 233 14.73 -24.20 3.92
CA ILE A 233 14.89 -24.44 5.35
C ILE A 233 16.29 -25.02 5.55
N ASP A 234 17.14 -24.27 6.26
CA ASP A 234 18.52 -24.62 6.57
C ASP A 234 18.64 -24.89 8.07
N VAL A 235 19.46 -25.88 8.46
CA VAL A 235 19.65 -26.26 9.87
C VAL A 235 21.14 -26.29 10.14
N SER A 236 21.60 -25.44 11.07
CA SER A 236 23.02 -25.40 11.43
C SER A 236 23.41 -26.56 12.36
N ASP A 237 24.73 -26.77 12.54
CA ASP A 237 25.28 -27.77 13.46
C ASP A 237 24.85 -27.57 14.92
N THR A 238 24.42 -26.35 15.27
CA THR A 238 23.92 -26.00 16.61
C THR A 238 22.41 -26.12 16.73
N ASN A 239 21.72 -26.66 15.72
CA ASN A 239 20.27 -26.78 15.62
C ASN A 239 19.53 -25.43 15.50
N LEU A 240 20.17 -24.38 14.97
CA LEU A 240 19.44 -23.19 14.54
C LEU A 240 18.66 -23.51 13.26
N VAL A 241 17.32 -23.44 13.31
CA VAL A 241 16.48 -23.63 12.13
C VAL A 241 16.27 -22.29 11.46
N THR A 242 16.70 -22.15 10.21
CA THR A 242 16.52 -20.94 9.42
C THR A 242 15.52 -21.17 8.30
N ILE A 243 14.51 -20.31 8.18
CA ILE A 243 13.68 -20.21 6.98
C ILE A 243 14.01 -18.93 6.23
N ALA A 244 14.36 -19.07 4.95
CA ALA A 244 14.74 -17.98 4.09
C ALA A 244 13.94 -17.99 2.78
N GLY A 245 13.66 -16.79 2.24
CA GLY A 245 12.98 -16.62 0.97
C GLY A 245 11.47 -16.85 1.05
N GLY A 246 10.90 -17.37 -0.04
CA GLY A 246 9.45 -17.60 -0.14
C GLY A 246 8.64 -16.35 -0.46
N LYS A 247 7.31 -16.48 -0.35
CA LYS A 247 6.34 -15.44 -0.70
C LYS A 247 5.25 -15.35 0.35
N TRP A 248 4.63 -14.18 0.42
CA TRP A 248 3.52 -13.97 1.33
C TRP A 248 2.30 -14.86 1.02
N THR A 249 2.11 -15.26 -0.24
CA THR A 249 1.05 -16.19 -0.63
C THR A 249 1.25 -17.63 -0.14
N THR A 250 2.49 -18.03 0.19
CA THR A 250 2.83 -19.40 0.61
C THR A 250 3.19 -19.51 2.09
N TYR A 251 3.09 -18.42 2.85
CA TYR A 251 3.58 -18.32 4.23
C TYR A 251 3.08 -19.42 5.17
N ARG A 252 1.81 -19.84 5.05
CA ARG A 252 1.22 -20.87 5.92
C ARG A 252 1.87 -22.23 5.69
N HIS A 253 2.12 -22.59 4.42
CA HIS A 253 2.80 -23.83 4.06
C HIS A 253 4.27 -23.80 4.51
N MET A 254 4.94 -22.65 4.28
CA MET A 254 6.30 -22.40 4.76
C MET A 254 6.42 -22.58 6.28
N ALA A 255 5.47 -22.02 7.05
CA ALA A 255 5.43 -22.14 8.50
C ALA A 255 5.19 -23.60 8.94
N GLU A 256 4.28 -24.32 8.27
CA GLU A 256 4.02 -25.74 8.53
C GLU A 256 5.29 -26.59 8.34
N GLU A 257 5.99 -26.45 7.22
CA GLU A 257 7.25 -27.18 6.97
C GLU A 257 8.34 -26.80 7.98
N THR A 258 8.45 -25.52 8.33
CA THR A 258 9.43 -25.04 9.31
C THR A 258 9.17 -25.60 10.69
N VAL A 259 7.91 -25.58 11.15
CA VAL A 259 7.52 -26.15 12.46
C VAL A 259 7.75 -27.66 12.47
N ASN A 260 7.40 -28.37 11.38
CA ASN A 260 7.69 -29.80 11.26
C ASN A 260 9.20 -30.07 11.37
N LYS A 261 10.03 -29.24 10.73
CA LYS A 261 11.50 -29.37 10.84
C LYS A 261 12.01 -29.08 12.25
N CYS A 262 11.43 -28.11 12.95
CA CYS A 262 11.75 -27.82 14.36
C CYS A 262 11.42 -29.01 15.27
N VAL A 263 10.28 -29.67 15.03
CA VAL A 263 9.86 -30.86 15.79
C VAL A 263 10.86 -32.00 15.59
N GLU A 264 11.28 -32.24 14.35
CA GLU A 264 12.28 -33.26 13.99
C GLU A 264 13.64 -32.96 14.64
N VAL A 265 14.21 -31.78 14.38
CA VAL A 265 15.58 -31.42 14.77
C VAL A 265 15.74 -31.30 16.28
N CYS A 266 14.76 -30.69 16.96
CA CYS A 266 14.82 -30.45 18.40
C CYS A 266 14.09 -31.52 19.22
N GLN A 267 13.63 -32.61 18.59
CA GLN A 267 12.94 -33.73 19.22
C GLN A 267 11.79 -33.28 20.14
N LEU A 268 10.98 -32.34 19.63
CA LEU A 268 9.88 -31.76 20.41
C LEU A 268 8.70 -32.73 20.46
N THR A 269 8.09 -32.88 21.63
CA THR A 269 6.85 -33.64 21.76
C THR A 269 5.66 -32.79 21.32
N THR A 270 4.89 -33.28 20.36
CA THR A 270 3.65 -32.64 19.89
C THR A 270 2.44 -33.49 20.27
N GLN A 271 1.31 -32.84 20.54
CA GLN A 271 0.05 -33.54 20.80
C GLN A 271 -0.74 -33.81 19.51
N ASN A 272 -0.63 -32.92 18.53
CA ASN A 272 -1.36 -32.95 17.27
C ASN A 272 -0.43 -32.59 16.10
N GLY A 273 -0.87 -32.89 14.88
CA GLY A 273 -0.28 -32.34 13.66
C GLY A 273 -0.62 -30.85 13.46
N CYS A 274 -0.29 -30.32 12.29
CA CYS A 274 -0.57 -28.93 11.95
C CYS A 274 -2.08 -28.64 11.86
N LEU A 275 -2.58 -27.70 12.68
CA LEU A 275 -4.00 -27.30 12.73
C LEU A 275 -4.30 -25.98 12.00
N THR A 276 -3.33 -25.44 11.26
CA THR A 276 -3.47 -24.09 10.65
C THR A 276 -4.41 -24.06 9.44
N LYS A 277 -4.69 -25.21 8.82
CA LYS A 277 -5.60 -25.29 7.67
C LYS A 277 -7.04 -25.09 8.14
N GLY A 278 -7.66 -23.99 7.71
CA GLY A 278 -9.03 -23.62 8.11
C GLY A 278 -9.13 -22.86 9.44
N LEU A 279 -8.00 -22.59 10.10
CA LEU A 279 -7.96 -21.76 11.29
C LEU A 279 -8.29 -20.31 10.92
N LEU A 280 -9.34 -19.77 11.55
CA LEU A 280 -9.74 -18.38 11.39
C LEU A 280 -8.82 -17.48 12.22
N LEU A 281 -8.33 -16.42 11.59
CA LEU A 281 -7.53 -15.41 12.26
C LEU A 281 -8.42 -14.51 13.14
N ASP A 282 -7.79 -13.85 14.11
CA ASP A 282 -8.40 -12.82 14.93
C ASP A 282 -9.06 -11.75 14.04
N GLY A 283 -10.31 -11.39 14.35
CA GLY A 283 -11.14 -10.51 13.51
C GLY A 283 -12.06 -11.24 12.51
N ALA A 284 -11.82 -12.51 12.17
CA ALA A 284 -12.53 -13.17 11.06
C ALA A 284 -13.85 -13.88 11.44
N HIS A 285 -14.13 -14.12 12.72
CA HIS A 285 -15.10 -15.14 13.14
C HIS A 285 -16.56 -14.77 12.84
N LYS A 286 -16.93 -13.51 13.06
CA LYS A 286 -18.31 -13.00 12.80
C LYS A 286 -18.38 -12.04 11.62
N TRP A 287 -17.37 -12.06 10.75
CA TRP A 287 -17.36 -11.19 9.58
C TRP A 287 -18.43 -11.60 8.56
N THR A 288 -19.10 -10.61 7.97
CA THR A 288 -20.00 -10.79 6.84
C THR A 288 -19.86 -9.60 5.87
N PRO A 289 -20.17 -9.76 4.57
CA PRO A 289 -20.13 -8.65 3.62
C PRO A 289 -21.01 -7.45 4.01
N THR A 290 -22.07 -7.69 4.79
CA THR A 290 -23.03 -6.68 5.25
C THR A 290 -22.75 -6.14 6.65
N LEU A 291 -21.64 -6.54 7.29
CA LEU A 291 -21.32 -6.15 8.67
C LEU A 291 -21.32 -4.62 8.85
N PHE A 292 -20.85 -3.88 7.83
CA PHE A 292 -20.81 -2.41 7.85
C PHE A 292 -22.18 -1.77 8.05
N ILE A 293 -23.27 -2.41 7.61
CA ILE A 293 -24.64 -1.89 7.77
C ILE A 293 -24.98 -1.77 9.26
N ARG A 294 -24.58 -2.77 10.07
CA ARG A 294 -24.78 -2.73 11.52
C ARG A 294 -23.93 -1.65 12.18
N LEU A 295 -22.69 -1.43 11.74
CA LEU A 295 -21.86 -0.33 12.25
C LEU A 295 -22.52 1.04 12.01
N ILE A 296 -23.18 1.22 10.86
CA ILE A 296 -23.94 2.44 10.55
C ILE A 296 -25.18 2.55 11.45
N GLN A 297 -25.98 1.49 11.54
CA GLN A 297 -27.25 1.49 12.28
C GLN A 297 -27.07 1.61 13.79
N ASP A 298 -26.10 0.90 14.35
CA ASP A 298 -25.92 0.79 15.81
C ASP A 298 -25.13 1.98 16.38
N TYR A 299 -24.21 2.57 15.61
CA TYR A 299 -23.31 3.63 16.09
C TYR A 299 -23.49 4.98 15.38
N GLY A 300 -24.14 5.02 14.20
CA GLY A 300 -24.25 6.24 13.39
C GLY A 300 -22.93 6.63 12.72
N LEU A 301 -22.12 5.66 12.30
CA LEU A 301 -20.88 5.87 11.54
C LEU A 301 -21.17 6.22 10.08
N ASP A 302 -20.24 6.96 9.47
CA ASP A 302 -20.29 7.24 8.03
C ASP A 302 -20.11 5.96 7.20
N ASN A 303 -20.62 5.95 5.97
CA ASN A 303 -20.71 4.72 5.17
C ASN A 303 -19.34 4.14 4.80
N ASP A 304 -18.43 4.97 4.31
CA ASP A 304 -17.06 4.60 3.93
C ASP A 304 -16.23 4.19 5.16
N VAL A 305 -16.41 4.88 6.30
CA VAL A 305 -15.77 4.53 7.59
C VAL A 305 -16.26 3.15 8.05
N ALA A 306 -17.57 2.90 8.03
CA ALA A 306 -18.12 1.61 8.43
C ALA A 306 -17.61 0.47 7.52
N GLN A 307 -17.54 0.69 6.21
CA GLN A 307 -16.97 -0.28 5.27
C GLN A 307 -15.49 -0.53 5.53
N HIS A 308 -14.72 0.53 5.76
CA HIS A 308 -13.30 0.44 6.14
C HIS A 308 -13.12 -0.40 7.40
N LEU A 309 -13.81 -0.06 8.49
CA LEU A 309 -13.68 -0.78 9.75
C LEU A 309 -14.06 -2.26 9.60
N ALA A 310 -15.16 -2.56 8.90
CA ALA A 310 -15.60 -3.93 8.67
C ALA A 310 -14.59 -4.75 7.84
N ARG A 311 -13.89 -4.14 6.87
CA ARG A 311 -12.87 -4.80 6.05
C ARG A 311 -11.54 -4.98 6.79
N THR A 312 -11.16 -4.02 7.63
CA THR A 312 -9.84 -3.98 8.29
C THR A 312 -9.82 -4.75 9.61
N TYR A 313 -10.86 -4.61 10.44
CA TYR A 313 -10.93 -5.20 11.78
C TYR A 313 -11.89 -6.39 11.86
N GLY A 314 -12.66 -6.63 10.81
CA GLY A 314 -13.63 -7.71 10.78
C GLY A 314 -14.67 -7.58 11.90
N ASP A 315 -14.86 -8.61 12.71
CA ASP A 315 -15.77 -8.58 13.85
C ASP A 315 -15.30 -7.70 15.02
N HIS A 316 -14.02 -7.33 15.08
CA HIS A 316 -13.50 -6.36 16.05
C HIS A 316 -13.84 -4.91 15.70
N SER A 317 -14.39 -4.65 14.52
CA SER A 317 -14.86 -3.31 14.12
C SER A 317 -15.85 -2.71 15.11
N PHE A 318 -16.68 -3.52 15.77
CA PHE A 318 -17.57 -3.08 16.84
C PHE A 318 -16.79 -2.58 18.07
N SER A 319 -15.67 -3.23 18.41
CA SER A 319 -14.79 -2.80 19.49
C SER A 319 -14.12 -1.46 19.18
N VAL A 320 -13.77 -1.23 17.90
CA VAL A 320 -13.27 0.07 17.44
C VAL A 320 -14.38 1.13 17.51
N ALA A 321 -15.58 0.83 17.00
CA ALA A 321 -16.72 1.75 16.99
C ALA A 321 -17.13 2.19 18.41
N LYS A 322 -17.04 1.30 19.41
CA LYS A 322 -17.28 1.63 20.82
C LYS A 322 -16.31 2.68 21.39
N LEU A 323 -15.11 2.81 20.82
CA LEU A 323 -14.12 3.81 21.23
C LEU A 323 -14.33 5.16 20.51
N ALA A 324 -15.23 5.23 19.54
CA ALA A 324 -15.47 6.42 18.74
C ALA A 324 -16.19 7.50 19.53
N GLN A 325 -15.63 8.71 19.50
CA GLN A 325 -16.24 9.87 20.14
C GLN A 325 -17.31 10.52 19.23
N PRO A 326 -18.31 11.20 19.83
CA PRO A 326 -19.28 11.99 19.08
C PRO A 326 -18.60 13.07 18.24
N THR A 327 -19.08 13.24 17.01
CA THR A 327 -18.54 14.26 16.08
C THR A 327 -19.09 15.67 16.37
N GLY A 328 -20.21 15.76 17.08
CA GLY A 328 -20.98 17.00 17.25
C GLY A 328 -21.82 17.38 16.03
N LYS A 329 -21.86 16.53 14.99
CA LYS A 329 -22.71 16.69 13.79
C LYS A 329 -23.99 15.87 13.93
N ARG A 330 -25.02 16.23 13.15
CA ARG A 330 -26.21 15.39 12.98
C ARG A 330 -25.88 14.05 12.33
N TRP A 331 -24.94 14.07 11.38
CA TRP A 331 -24.40 12.90 10.71
C TRP A 331 -22.97 13.18 10.22
N PRO A 332 -22.05 12.21 10.30
CA PRO A 332 -22.12 10.99 11.11
C PRO A 332 -22.17 11.34 12.61
N VAL A 333 -22.83 10.52 13.42
CA VAL A 333 -23.04 10.78 14.86
C VAL A 333 -21.73 10.61 15.65
N VAL A 334 -20.98 9.55 15.36
CA VAL A 334 -19.68 9.24 15.97
C VAL A 334 -18.62 9.01 14.90
N GLY A 335 -17.36 8.95 15.31
CA GLY A 335 -16.24 8.64 14.42
C GLY A 335 -15.61 9.90 13.85
N ARG A 336 -14.94 10.67 14.72
CA ARG A 336 -14.08 11.79 14.29
C ARG A 336 -12.97 11.25 13.40
N ARG A 337 -12.95 11.70 12.15
CA ARG A 337 -11.90 11.35 11.19
C ARG A 337 -10.57 11.98 11.61
N LEU A 338 -9.47 11.26 11.37
CA LEU A 338 -8.13 11.82 11.46
C LEU A 338 -7.90 12.82 10.32
N HIS A 339 -8.30 12.46 9.10
CA HIS A 339 -8.23 13.30 7.91
C HIS A 339 -9.58 13.27 7.18
N GLN A 340 -10.04 14.39 6.65
CA GLN A 340 -11.37 14.48 6.03
C GLN A 340 -11.56 13.57 4.81
N ASP A 341 -10.51 13.40 4.00
CA ASP A 341 -10.55 12.63 2.74
C ASP A 341 -10.33 11.12 2.91
N TYR A 342 -10.06 10.67 4.14
CA TYR A 342 -9.78 9.26 4.42
C TYR A 342 -10.74 8.70 5.49
N PRO A 343 -11.04 7.40 5.46
CA PRO A 343 -11.99 6.76 6.36
C PRO A 343 -11.40 6.41 7.74
N TYR A 344 -10.21 6.93 8.05
CA TYR A 344 -9.52 6.65 9.30
C TYR A 344 -10.07 7.53 10.42
N ILE A 345 -10.40 6.94 11.57
CA ILE A 345 -10.94 7.66 12.73
C ILE A 345 -10.02 7.62 13.94
N GLU A 346 -10.14 8.61 14.82
CA GLU A 346 -9.36 8.70 16.07
C GLU A 346 -9.47 7.43 16.94
N ALA A 347 -10.62 6.76 16.88
CA ALA A 347 -10.87 5.51 17.61
C ALA A 347 -9.92 4.38 17.22
N GLU A 348 -9.47 4.35 15.96
CA GLU A 348 -8.50 3.36 15.48
C GLU A 348 -7.13 3.56 16.12
N VAL A 349 -6.74 4.80 16.44
CA VAL A 349 -5.48 5.08 17.15
C VAL A 349 -5.52 4.49 18.56
N LYS A 350 -6.65 4.65 19.26
CA LYS A 350 -6.86 4.05 20.59
C LYS A 350 -6.89 2.53 20.52
N TYR A 351 -7.56 1.99 19.52
CA TYR A 351 -7.61 0.55 19.32
C TYR A 351 -6.23 -0.02 18.95
N ALA A 352 -5.45 0.68 18.14
CA ALA A 352 -4.10 0.28 17.77
C ALA A 352 -3.17 0.09 18.97
N VAL A 353 -3.31 0.91 20.02
CA VAL A 353 -2.58 0.73 21.28
C VAL A 353 -2.94 -0.61 21.95
N LYS A 354 -4.21 -1.03 21.89
CA LYS A 354 -4.64 -2.36 22.34
C LYS A 354 -4.11 -3.49 21.45
N GLU A 355 -3.77 -3.18 20.20
CA GLU A 355 -3.04 -4.05 19.28
C GLU A 355 -1.51 -3.87 19.39
N TYR A 356 -1.00 -3.47 20.57
CA TYR A 356 0.43 -3.33 20.89
C TYR A 356 1.19 -2.33 20.01
N ALA A 357 0.53 -1.25 19.58
CA ALA A 357 1.24 -0.11 18.97
C ALA A 357 1.95 0.71 20.05
N GLU A 358 3.28 0.87 19.91
CA GLU A 358 4.16 1.54 20.89
C GLU A 358 4.85 2.79 20.30
N ARG A 359 4.73 2.99 19.00
CA ARG A 359 5.31 4.13 18.27
C ARG A 359 4.29 4.74 17.31
N ALA A 360 4.40 6.03 17.02
CA ALA A 360 3.50 6.70 16.07
C ALA A 360 3.51 6.03 14.68
N LEU A 361 4.69 5.52 14.27
CA LEU A 361 4.89 4.77 13.03
C LEU A 361 4.06 3.47 12.98
N ASP A 362 3.82 2.81 14.12
CA ASP A 362 2.98 1.61 14.15
C ASP A 362 1.57 1.93 13.64
N VAL A 363 1.05 3.10 13.97
CA VAL A 363 -0.28 3.56 13.56
C VAL A 363 -0.28 4.01 12.10
N ILE A 364 0.46 5.08 11.78
CA ILE A 364 0.38 5.74 10.45
C ILE A 364 0.83 4.83 9.30
N ALA A 365 1.79 3.94 9.56
CA ALA A 365 2.40 3.11 8.53
C ALA A 365 1.83 1.69 8.51
N ARG A 366 1.54 1.08 9.66
CA ARG A 366 1.17 -0.36 9.74
C ARG A 366 -0.30 -0.61 10.07
N ARG A 367 -0.97 0.23 10.89
CA ARG A 367 -2.39 0.03 11.22
C ARG A 367 -3.32 0.68 10.20
N THR A 368 -3.08 1.95 9.84
CA THR A 368 -3.93 2.67 8.87
C THR A 368 -3.41 2.56 7.45
N ARG A 369 -2.09 2.37 7.28
CA ARG A 369 -1.37 2.44 5.98
C ARG A 369 -1.44 3.84 5.33
N LEU A 370 -1.88 4.88 6.04
CA LEU A 370 -2.07 6.22 5.48
C LEU A 370 -0.78 6.78 4.85
N SER A 371 0.39 6.51 5.45
CA SER A 371 1.68 6.95 4.89
C SER A 371 1.98 6.36 3.50
N PHE A 372 1.44 5.17 3.21
CA PHE A 372 1.56 4.52 1.91
C PHE A 372 0.51 5.02 0.93
N LEU A 373 -0.63 5.53 1.37
CA LEU A 373 -1.66 6.06 0.48
C LEU A 373 -1.41 7.52 0.11
N ASN A 374 -1.05 8.33 1.10
CA ASN A 374 -0.78 9.75 0.94
C ASN A 374 0.11 10.25 2.08
N VAL A 375 1.35 10.57 1.75
CA VAL A 375 2.37 10.98 2.71
C VAL A 375 2.07 12.37 3.32
N GLN A 376 1.40 13.24 2.56
CA GLN A 376 1.04 14.59 3.01
C GLN A 376 -0.11 14.52 4.03
N ALA A 377 -1.15 13.76 3.71
CA ALA A 377 -2.23 13.50 4.66
C ALA A 377 -1.71 12.79 5.93
N ALA A 378 -0.74 11.89 5.80
CA ALA A 378 -0.09 11.26 6.95
C ALA A 378 0.68 12.27 7.82
N GLU A 379 1.34 13.26 7.21
CA GLU A 379 2.03 14.34 7.93
C GLU A 379 1.04 15.24 8.69
N GLU A 380 -0.07 15.61 8.05
CA GLU A 380 -1.10 16.48 8.64
C GLU A 380 -1.76 15.86 9.88
N VAL A 381 -2.03 14.56 9.86
CA VAL A 381 -2.68 13.89 11.01
C VAL A 381 -1.71 13.50 12.11
N LEU A 382 -0.40 13.50 11.84
CA LEU A 382 0.61 12.98 12.75
C LEU A 382 0.57 13.64 14.15
N PRO A 383 0.44 14.97 14.30
CA PRO A 383 0.29 15.60 15.61
C PRO A 383 -0.87 15.03 16.43
N ARG A 384 -2.02 14.82 15.78
CA ARG A 384 -3.22 14.29 16.44
C ARG A 384 -3.05 12.83 16.84
N VAL A 385 -2.39 12.02 16.00
CA VAL A 385 -2.06 10.62 16.33
C VAL A 385 -1.15 10.57 17.57
N VAL A 386 -0.09 11.39 17.61
CA VAL A 386 0.82 11.44 18.76
C VAL A 386 0.12 11.93 20.02
N GLU A 387 -0.76 12.93 19.92
CA GLU A 387 -1.56 13.41 21.04
C GLU A 387 -2.40 12.28 21.64
N ILE A 388 -3.15 11.54 20.81
CA ILE A 388 -3.99 10.43 21.28
C ILE A 388 -3.14 9.33 21.91
N MET A 389 -2.07 8.90 21.24
CA MET A 389 -1.17 7.87 21.77
C MET A 389 -0.51 8.31 23.07
N SER A 390 -0.19 9.60 23.22
CA SER A 390 0.44 10.12 24.44
C SER A 390 -0.45 9.97 25.66
N VAL A 391 -1.77 10.09 25.49
CA VAL A 391 -2.74 9.89 26.56
C VAL A 391 -2.87 8.40 26.88
N GLU A 392 -3.00 7.54 25.86
CA GLU A 392 -3.19 6.09 26.06
C GLU A 392 -1.93 5.39 26.65
N LEU A 393 -0.73 5.88 26.31
CA LEU A 393 0.56 5.31 26.74
C LEU A 393 1.29 6.14 27.80
N ASN A 394 0.67 7.22 28.30
CA ASN A 394 1.26 8.15 29.28
C ASN A 394 2.63 8.71 28.86
N TRP A 395 2.77 9.16 27.60
CA TRP A 395 4.03 9.72 27.11
C TRP A 395 4.32 11.11 27.67
N SER A 396 5.58 11.33 28.07
CA SER A 396 6.10 12.66 28.38
C SER A 396 6.10 13.56 27.14
N LYS A 397 6.17 14.88 27.33
CA LYS A 397 6.33 15.84 26.22
C LYS A 397 7.56 15.55 25.38
N GLN A 398 8.68 15.21 26.02
CA GLN A 398 9.90 14.80 25.34
C GLN A 398 9.66 13.58 24.43
N ARG A 399 8.96 12.55 24.94
CA ARG A 399 8.65 11.37 24.13
C ARG A 399 7.76 11.72 22.93
N GLN A 400 6.79 12.61 23.10
CA GLN A 400 5.95 13.09 21.99
C GLN A 400 6.78 13.77 20.90
N GLU A 401 7.72 14.64 21.28
CA GLU A 401 8.64 15.32 20.35
C GLU A 401 9.54 14.31 19.61
N GLU A 402 10.07 13.30 20.31
CA GLU A 402 10.88 12.23 19.73
C GLU A 402 10.08 11.40 18.71
N GLU A 403 8.84 11.04 19.03
CA GLU A 403 7.95 10.30 18.11
C GLU A 403 7.57 11.13 16.90
N LEU A 404 7.28 12.43 17.08
CA LEU A 404 7.00 13.36 15.98
C LEU A 404 8.20 13.47 15.05
N LYS A 405 9.39 13.68 15.61
CA LYS A 405 10.64 13.78 14.82
C LYS A 405 10.88 12.49 14.04
N ARG A 406 10.82 11.33 14.71
CA ARG A 406 11.03 10.03 14.08
C ARG A 406 10.02 9.77 12.95
N ALA A 407 8.75 10.08 13.17
CA ALA A 407 7.72 9.90 12.16
C ALA A 407 7.92 10.86 10.98
N LYS A 408 8.29 12.11 11.20
CA LYS A 408 8.64 13.06 10.11
C LYS A 408 9.87 12.61 9.32
N ASP A 409 10.89 12.08 10.00
CA ASP A 409 12.08 11.53 9.34
C ASP A 409 11.70 10.32 8.45
N PHE A 410 10.79 9.46 8.92
CA PHE A 410 10.24 8.35 8.13
C PHE A 410 9.43 8.84 6.92
N LEU A 411 8.52 9.80 7.11
CA LEU A 411 7.71 10.34 6.01
C LEU A 411 8.58 11.02 4.93
N SER A 412 9.58 11.79 5.36
CA SER A 412 10.53 12.48 4.48
C SER A 412 11.41 11.53 3.68
N LYS A 413 12.04 10.55 4.33
CA LYS A 413 13.04 9.68 3.71
C LYS A 413 12.45 8.44 3.07
N GLU A 414 11.55 7.75 3.76
CA GLU A 414 11.10 6.41 3.38
C GLU A 414 9.77 6.43 2.61
N MET A 415 8.95 7.48 2.77
CA MET A 415 7.63 7.61 2.10
C MET A 415 7.60 8.70 1.00
N GLY A 416 8.76 9.30 0.70
CA GLY A 416 8.94 10.16 -0.46
C GLY A 416 8.39 11.59 -0.32
N LEU A 417 8.14 12.09 0.90
CA LEU A 417 7.67 13.46 1.12
C LEU A 417 8.69 14.50 0.62
N ASN A 418 9.99 14.30 0.91
CA ASN A 418 11.04 15.26 0.52
C ASN A 418 11.55 15.12 -0.92
N LEU A 419 11.19 14.05 -1.63
CA LEU A 419 11.54 13.91 -3.05
C LEU A 419 10.97 15.07 -3.89
N LYS A 420 9.88 15.71 -3.42
CA LYS A 420 9.34 16.94 -4.06
C LYS A 420 10.20 18.18 -3.81
N THR A 421 10.91 18.26 -2.68
CA THR A 421 11.67 19.45 -2.26
C THR A 421 13.06 19.52 -2.91
N GLU A 422 13.67 18.39 -3.21
CA GLU A 422 14.92 18.35 -4.00
C GLU A 422 14.73 18.91 -5.42
N LEU A 423 13.51 18.82 -5.97
CA LEU A 423 13.13 19.41 -7.25
C LEU A 423 12.98 20.94 -7.21
N GLU A 424 12.54 21.54 -6.11
CA GLU A 424 12.52 23.01 -5.98
C GLU A 424 13.93 23.62 -6.02
N LYS A 425 14.94 22.81 -5.68
CA LYS A 425 16.37 23.15 -5.81
C LYS A 425 16.99 22.70 -7.13
N ALA A 426 16.33 21.80 -7.87
CA ALA A 426 16.79 21.36 -9.17
C ALA A 426 16.54 22.47 -10.20
N GLN A 427 17.59 22.87 -10.92
CA GLN A 427 17.42 23.74 -12.08
C GLN A 427 16.48 23.04 -13.08
N LEU A 428 15.34 23.64 -13.40
CA LEU A 428 14.43 23.17 -14.44
C LEU A 428 15.18 23.09 -15.78
N GLN A 429 15.66 21.91 -16.13
CA GLN A 429 16.23 21.63 -17.44
C GLN A 429 15.09 21.17 -18.36
N PHE A 430 14.45 22.13 -19.02
CA PHE A 430 13.51 21.82 -20.09
C PHE A 430 14.28 21.33 -21.32
N THR A 431 13.80 20.30 -21.99
CA THR A 431 14.31 19.92 -23.32
C THR A 431 14.00 21.04 -24.33
N THR A 432 14.76 21.15 -25.41
CA THR A 432 14.51 22.17 -26.47
C THR A 432 13.08 22.09 -27.01
N GLU A 433 12.51 20.89 -27.07
CA GLU A 433 11.13 20.63 -27.49
C GLU A 433 10.10 21.14 -26.49
N GLU A 434 10.32 20.91 -25.19
CA GLU A 434 9.47 21.43 -24.11
C GLU A 434 9.57 22.95 -24.02
N VAL A 435 10.78 23.52 -24.10
CA VAL A 435 10.96 24.99 -24.16
C VAL A 435 10.17 25.55 -25.33
N SER A 436 10.28 24.95 -26.51
CA SER A 436 9.54 25.41 -27.70
C SER A 436 8.03 25.29 -27.52
N PHE A 437 7.55 24.18 -26.94
CA PHE A 437 6.14 23.95 -26.66
C PHE A 437 5.57 24.98 -25.68
N TYR A 438 6.22 25.19 -24.53
CA TYR A 438 5.77 26.13 -23.52
C TYR A 438 5.92 27.57 -23.98
N THR A 439 6.98 27.91 -24.71
CA THR A 439 7.16 29.23 -25.33
C THR A 439 6.05 29.52 -26.34
N ASN A 440 5.68 28.55 -27.17
CA ASN A 440 4.58 28.71 -28.12
C ASN A 440 3.23 28.89 -27.41
N LYS A 441 2.95 28.10 -26.36
CA LYS A 441 1.73 28.29 -25.56
C LYS A 441 1.71 29.64 -24.83
N PHE A 442 2.85 30.07 -24.32
CA PHE A 442 2.98 31.36 -23.66
C PHE A 442 2.71 32.50 -24.64
N LYS A 443 3.32 32.48 -25.84
CA LYS A 443 3.08 33.47 -26.91
C LYS A 443 1.62 33.52 -27.37
N VAL A 444 0.92 32.40 -27.35
CA VAL A 444 -0.50 32.34 -27.69
C VAL A 444 -1.37 33.06 -26.63
N LEU A 445 -0.93 33.06 -25.38
CA LEU A 445 -1.62 33.74 -24.28
C LEU A 445 -1.16 35.21 -24.15
N ASP A 446 0.11 35.47 -24.40
CA ASP A 446 0.74 36.79 -24.44
C ASP A 446 0.73 37.34 -25.87
N ALA A 447 -0.47 37.52 -26.43
CA ALA A 447 -0.67 37.97 -27.81
C ALA A 447 -0.02 39.34 -28.11
N ASP A 448 0.15 40.17 -27.07
CA ASP A 448 0.76 41.49 -27.15
C ASP A 448 2.28 41.47 -26.84
N ASN A 449 2.86 40.29 -26.60
CA ASN A 449 4.29 40.07 -26.37
C ASN A 449 4.87 40.89 -25.20
N LYS A 450 4.12 41.00 -24.10
CA LYS A 450 4.44 41.76 -22.88
C LYS A 450 5.46 41.05 -21.98
N GLY A 451 5.67 39.75 -22.16
CA GLY A 451 6.52 38.91 -21.31
C GLY A 451 5.84 38.44 -20.02
N TYR A 452 4.53 38.66 -19.85
CA TYR A 452 3.73 38.14 -18.75
C TYR A 452 2.26 37.98 -19.16
N ILE A 453 1.53 37.11 -18.45
CA ILE A 453 0.10 36.82 -18.74
C ILE A 453 -0.77 37.44 -17.64
N THR A 454 -1.71 38.29 -18.02
CA THR A 454 -2.70 38.86 -17.09
C THR A 454 -4.00 38.06 -17.07
N VAL A 455 -4.84 38.31 -16.05
CA VAL A 455 -6.19 37.73 -15.96
C VAL A 455 -7.05 38.12 -17.18
N ASN A 456 -6.85 39.31 -17.75
CA ASN A 456 -7.57 39.73 -18.95
C ASN A 456 -7.11 38.99 -20.21
N ASP A 457 -5.82 38.71 -20.34
CA ASP A 457 -5.28 37.94 -21.46
C ASP A 457 -5.88 36.51 -21.46
N LEU A 458 -5.96 35.89 -20.29
CA LEU A 458 -6.65 34.60 -20.11
C LEU A 458 -8.14 34.68 -20.50
N ARG A 459 -8.87 35.70 -20.03
CA ARG A 459 -10.29 35.89 -20.38
C ARG A 459 -10.49 36.05 -21.88
N ASN A 460 -9.63 36.82 -22.55
CA ASN A 460 -9.71 37.06 -23.98
C ASN A 460 -9.41 35.78 -24.77
N HIS A 461 -8.37 35.03 -24.37
CA HIS A 461 -8.04 33.75 -24.96
C HIS A 461 -9.18 32.73 -24.86
N PHE A 462 -9.79 32.58 -23.68
CA PHE A 462 -10.92 31.65 -23.51
C PHE A 462 -12.20 32.12 -24.23
N LYS A 463 -12.45 33.43 -24.34
CA LYS A 463 -13.53 33.96 -25.19
C LYS A 463 -13.31 33.61 -26.66
N LEU A 464 -12.10 33.79 -27.20
CA LEU A 464 -11.76 33.44 -28.58
C LEU A 464 -11.89 31.93 -28.85
N MET A 465 -11.45 31.07 -27.92
CA MET A 465 -11.66 29.62 -28.02
C MET A 465 -13.14 29.22 -27.99
N SER A 466 -13.96 29.90 -27.17
CA SER A 466 -15.41 29.67 -27.13
C SER A 466 -16.09 30.05 -28.45
N ILE A 467 -15.66 31.16 -29.07
CA ILE A 467 -16.15 31.62 -30.38
C ILE A 467 -15.75 30.64 -31.50
N MET A 468 -14.50 30.15 -31.50
CA MET A 468 -14.05 29.15 -32.48
C MET A 468 -14.82 27.81 -32.37
N ARG A 469 -15.16 27.36 -31.16
CA ARG A 469 -16.00 26.15 -30.97
C ARG A 469 -17.42 26.31 -31.49
N HIS A 470 -18.01 27.51 -31.39
CA HIS A 470 -19.36 27.78 -31.89
C HIS A 470 -19.39 28.04 -33.41
N GLY A 471 -18.32 28.64 -33.96
CA GLY A 471 -18.17 28.87 -35.40
C GLY A 471 -18.06 27.58 -36.23
N SER A 472 -17.34 26.56 -35.74
CA SER A 472 -17.25 25.25 -36.44
C SER A 472 -18.56 24.47 -36.45
N ILE A 473 -19.47 24.68 -35.49
CA ILE A 473 -20.80 24.06 -35.47
C ILE A 473 -21.73 24.74 -36.49
N ALA A 474 -21.58 26.06 -36.69
CA ALA A 474 -22.34 26.80 -37.70
C ALA A 474 -21.88 26.50 -39.14
N ALA A 475 -20.57 26.24 -39.36
CA ALA A 475 -20.03 25.87 -40.66
C ALA A 475 -20.47 24.46 -41.11
N LYS A 476 -20.53 23.48 -40.19
CA LYS A 476 -21.03 22.13 -40.50
C LYS A 476 -22.54 22.04 -40.76
N LYS A 477 -23.32 23.06 -40.37
CA LYS A 477 -24.77 23.12 -40.61
C LYS A 477 -25.17 23.80 -41.93
N ARG A 478 -24.20 24.32 -42.70
CA ARG A 478 -24.46 24.97 -44.00
C ARG A 478 -24.20 24.08 -45.22
N GLU A 479 -23.71 22.85 -45.03
CA GLU A 479 -23.42 21.91 -46.14
C GLU A 479 -24.50 20.83 -46.34
N SER A 480 -25.65 20.86 -45.64
CA SER A 480 -26.61 19.74 -45.68
C SER A 480 -28.07 20.05 -45.93
N ASP A 481 -28.46 21.24 -46.39
CA ASP A 481 -29.87 21.50 -46.72
C ASP A 481 -30.00 22.36 -47.98
N ASP A 482 -30.04 21.69 -49.14
CA ASP A 482 -30.79 22.12 -50.31
C ASP A 482 -31.79 21.01 -50.69
N ASP A 483 -33.00 21.46 -51.03
CA ASP A 483 -34.18 20.73 -51.52
C ASP A 483 -35.02 19.87 -50.56
N LYS A 484 -36.03 20.53 -49.94
CA LYS A 484 -37.46 20.29 -50.29
C LYS A 484 -38.41 21.37 -49.71
N VAL A 485 -38.88 22.19 -50.64
CA VAL A 485 -40.21 22.85 -50.79
C VAL A 485 -41.13 23.02 -49.56
N LEU A 486 -41.40 24.31 -49.30
CA LEU A 486 -42.45 25.02 -48.54
C LEU A 486 -43.88 24.42 -48.47
N LYS A 487 -44.56 24.63 -47.32
CA LYS A 487 -45.71 25.57 -47.18
C LYS A 487 -46.07 25.89 -45.70
N PRO A 488 -46.68 27.07 -45.43
CA PRO A 488 -46.76 27.67 -44.09
C PRO A 488 -48.15 27.56 -43.45
N ILE A 489 -48.24 27.50 -42.12
CA ILE A 489 -49.47 27.81 -41.37
C ILE A 489 -49.17 28.70 -40.15
N SER A 490 -49.85 29.85 -40.18
CA SER A 490 -50.10 30.96 -39.26
C SER A 490 -49.75 30.87 -37.77
N ILE A 491 -49.22 32.01 -37.30
CA ILE A 491 -49.27 32.50 -35.92
C ILE A 491 -50.65 33.11 -35.64
N ALA A 492 -51.26 32.80 -34.50
CA ALA A 492 -52.20 33.70 -33.84
C ALA A 492 -52.02 33.62 -32.31
N ARG A 493 -51.72 34.78 -31.71
CA ARG A 493 -51.75 35.04 -30.26
C ARG A 493 -53.17 35.37 -29.82
N SER A 494 -53.52 34.95 -28.61
CA SER A 494 -54.33 35.63 -27.57
C SER A 494 -54.60 34.55 -26.51
N GLY A 495 -54.75 34.78 -25.21
CA GLY A 495 -55.06 35.91 -24.36
C GLY A 495 -55.46 35.28 -23.02
N GLY A 496 -55.19 35.91 -21.88
CA GLY A 496 -55.30 35.29 -20.55
C GLY A 496 -56.72 34.96 -20.06
N GLY A 497 -56.78 34.41 -18.84
CA GLY A 497 -58.00 34.38 -18.03
C GLY A 497 -58.20 33.11 -17.21
N VAL A 498 -58.03 33.28 -15.89
CA VAL A 498 -58.42 32.44 -14.73
C VAL A 498 -57.56 31.21 -14.45
#